data_AF-A0A497QPK4-F1
#
_entry.id   AF-A0A497QPK4-F1
#
_cell.length_a   1.000
_cell.length_b   1.000
_cell.length_c   1.000
_cell.angle_alpha   90.00
_cell.angle_beta   90.00
_cell.angle_gamma   90.00
#
_symmetry.space_group_name_H-M   'P 1'
#
loop_
_entity.id
_entity.type
_entity.pdbx_description
1 polymer ?
#
loop_
_entity_poly.entity_id
_entity_poly.type
_entity_poly.pdbx_seq_one_letter_code
_entity_poly.pdbx_strand_id
1 'polypeptide(L)'
;MKDSFKKVIGTPTMLLLPARNYTFKVFEEDYSIILPRKGKYKDFDSELFSEEDGEFNIMDYISEETGHVLFMPSLSKILFATSQYPDLEDDQAFIPVALIVRNEEVEILGNVIQMIKEK
;
A
#
# COMPACT_ATOMS: atom_id res chain seq x y z
N MET A 1 22.95 -22.33 8.20
CA MET A 1 22.86 -20.85 8.24
C MET A 1 21.84 -20.49 9.29
N LYS A 2 22.12 -19.52 10.17
CA LYS A 2 21.04 -18.89 10.95
C LYS A 2 20.34 -17.94 10.00
N ASP A 3 19.06 -18.16 9.76
CA ASP A 3 18.27 -17.26 8.93
C ASP A 3 18.22 -15.89 9.60
N SER A 4 18.79 -14.88 8.95
CA SER A 4 18.59 -13.48 9.36
C SER A 4 17.30 -12.98 8.73
N PHE A 5 16.35 -12.55 9.56
CA PHE A 5 15.10 -11.94 9.10
C PHE A 5 15.06 -10.47 9.53
N LYS A 6 14.45 -9.62 8.69
CA LYS A 6 14.11 -8.24 9.04
C LYS A 6 12.63 -8.19 9.41
N LYS A 7 12.31 -7.72 10.62
CA LYS A 7 10.92 -7.39 10.95
C LYS A 7 10.52 -6.17 10.12
N VAL A 8 9.47 -6.30 9.33
CA VAL A 8 8.88 -5.22 8.54
C VAL A 8 7.43 -5.03 8.98
N ILE A 9 6.95 -3.79 8.93
CA ILE A 9 5.56 -3.44 9.22
C ILE A 9 4.83 -3.36 7.86
N GLY A 10 3.69 -4.05 7.75
CA GLY A 10 2.96 -4.19 6.49
C GLY A 10 3.60 -5.15 5.49
N THR A 11 3.04 -5.23 4.28
CA THR A 11 3.68 -5.96 3.17
C THR A 11 4.84 -5.12 2.64
N PRO A 12 6.05 -5.69 2.47
CA PRO A 12 7.21 -4.91 2.04
C PRO A 12 7.09 -4.37 0.61
N THR A 13 6.13 -4.88 -0.17
CA THR A 13 5.76 -4.42 -1.51
C THR A 13 4.38 -5.00 -1.88
N MET A 14 3.81 -4.57 -3.01
CA MET A 14 2.62 -5.24 -3.57
C MET A 14 2.95 -6.69 -3.94
N LEU A 15 2.04 -7.59 -3.60
CA LEU A 15 2.17 -9.02 -3.90
C LEU A 15 1.54 -9.33 -5.25
N LEU A 16 2.25 -10.10 -6.07
CA LEU A 16 1.70 -10.70 -7.28
C LEU A 16 1.36 -12.17 -7.00
N LEU A 17 0.13 -12.56 -7.27
CA LEU A 17 -0.33 -13.93 -7.09
C LEU A 17 -0.25 -14.72 -8.42
N PRO A 18 0.10 -16.02 -8.39
CA PRO A 18 0.08 -16.86 -9.59
C PRO A 18 -1.32 -16.92 -10.22
N ALA A 19 -1.43 -16.62 -11.52
CA ALA A 19 -2.70 -16.41 -12.21
C ALA A 19 -3.64 -17.63 -12.34
N ARG A 20 -3.21 -18.85 -11.96
CA ARG A 20 -3.90 -20.10 -12.32
C ARG A 20 -4.53 -20.88 -11.16
N ASN A 21 -4.34 -20.44 -9.92
CA ASN A 21 -4.70 -21.24 -8.73
C ASN A 21 -5.62 -20.52 -7.75
N TYR A 22 -6.15 -19.36 -8.12
CA TYR A 22 -6.96 -18.53 -7.20
C TYR A 22 -8.13 -17.92 -7.95
N THR A 23 -9.32 -18.08 -7.36
CA THR A 23 -10.51 -17.33 -7.75
C THR A 23 -10.78 -16.29 -6.66
N PHE A 24 -11.18 -15.09 -7.08
CA PHE A 24 -11.48 -13.99 -6.17
C PHE A 24 -12.93 -13.53 -6.36
N LYS A 25 -13.60 -13.23 -5.25
CA LYS A 25 -14.83 -12.44 -5.26
C LYS A 25 -14.43 -10.98 -5.08
N VAL A 26 -14.83 -10.10 -5.99
CA VAL A 26 -14.65 -8.66 -5.87
C VAL A 26 -15.93 -8.07 -5.30
N PHE A 27 -15.82 -7.29 -4.23
CA PHE A 27 -16.96 -6.54 -3.70
C PHE A 27 -17.17 -5.26 -4.51
N GLU A 28 -18.43 -4.93 -4.82
CA GLU A 28 -18.78 -3.77 -5.67
C GLU A 28 -18.57 -2.42 -4.97
N GLU A 29 -18.32 -2.42 -3.67
CA GLU A 29 -18.04 -1.19 -2.93
C GLU A 29 -16.66 -0.65 -3.31
N ASP A 30 -16.66 0.59 -3.79
CA ASP A 30 -15.45 1.35 -4.06
C ASP A 30 -15.01 2.09 -2.81
N TYR A 31 -13.73 1.96 -2.47
CA TYR A 31 -13.10 2.69 -1.37
C TYR A 31 -12.17 3.76 -1.96
N SER A 32 -12.22 4.95 -1.37
CA SER A 32 -11.32 6.06 -1.69
C SER A 32 -10.54 6.45 -0.44
N ILE A 33 -9.22 6.40 -0.55
CA ILE A 33 -8.27 6.78 0.50
C ILE A 33 -7.50 7.99 0.00
N ILE A 34 -7.56 9.10 0.74
CA ILE A 34 -6.86 10.34 0.39
C ILE A 34 -5.70 10.56 1.35
N LEU A 35 -4.52 10.66 0.77
CA LEU A 35 -3.26 10.75 1.48
C LEU A 35 -2.48 11.96 0.99
N PRO A 36 -1.66 12.60 1.83
CA PRO A 36 -0.72 13.60 1.32
C PRO A 36 0.31 12.91 0.41
N ARG A 37 0.74 13.62 -0.62
CA ARG A 37 1.70 13.11 -1.61
C ARG A 37 3.08 12.84 -1.00
N LYS A 38 3.45 13.61 0.02
CA LYS A 38 4.73 13.53 0.71
C LYS A 38 4.56 13.78 2.21
N GLY A 39 5.45 13.23 3.02
CA GLY A 39 5.41 13.38 4.48
C GLY A 39 6.40 12.47 5.18
N LYS A 40 6.33 12.41 6.52
CA LYS A 40 7.12 11.47 7.33
C LYS A 40 6.20 10.43 7.94
N TYR A 41 6.63 9.17 7.99
CA TYR A 41 5.78 8.08 8.49
C TYR A 41 5.34 8.29 9.94
N LYS A 42 6.27 8.76 10.80
CA LYS A 42 6.00 9.07 12.22
C LYS A 42 4.89 10.12 12.42
N ASP A 43 4.67 11.00 11.44
CA ASP A 43 3.70 12.09 11.55
C ASP A 43 2.26 11.55 11.39
N PHE A 44 2.09 10.36 10.80
CA PHE A 44 0.80 9.67 10.68
C PHE A 44 0.54 8.75 11.87
N ASP A 45 1.54 7.98 12.27
CA ASP A 45 1.44 7.07 13.41
C ASP A 45 2.79 6.99 14.13
N SER A 46 2.90 7.73 15.24
CA SER A 46 4.13 7.79 16.06
C SER A 46 4.26 6.62 17.04
N GLU A 47 3.22 5.80 17.20
CA GLU A 47 3.30 4.57 17.98
C GLU A 47 3.92 3.44 17.16
N LEU A 48 3.65 3.43 15.84
CA LEU A 48 4.10 2.41 14.91
C LEU A 48 5.42 2.77 14.19
N PHE A 49 5.67 4.05 13.93
CA PHE A 49 6.85 4.52 13.19
C PHE A 49 7.74 5.47 14.00
N SER A 50 9.03 5.42 13.68
CA SER A 50 10.10 6.23 14.27
C SER A 50 10.70 7.21 13.26
N GLU A 51 11.66 8.04 13.68
CA GLU A 51 12.44 8.87 12.76
C GLU A 51 13.21 8.05 11.72
N GLU A 52 13.66 6.85 12.08
CA GLU A 52 14.46 5.97 11.21
C GLU A 52 13.64 5.42 10.03
N ASP A 53 12.31 5.45 10.15
CA ASP A 53 11.40 5.04 9.10
C ASP A 53 11.37 6.00 7.91
N GLY A 54 11.85 7.23 8.11
CA GLY A 54 12.13 8.21 7.07
C GLY A 54 10.92 8.96 6.53
N GLU A 55 11.10 9.48 5.32
CA GLU A 55 10.13 10.30 4.59
C GLU A 55 9.62 9.54 3.36
N PHE A 56 8.47 9.94 2.84
CA PHE A 56 7.94 9.43 1.59
C PHE A 56 7.58 10.55 0.62
N ASN A 57 7.69 10.23 -0.67
CA ASN A 57 7.15 10.99 -1.79
C ASN A 57 6.59 9.97 -2.79
N ILE A 58 5.27 9.93 -2.94
CA ILE A 58 4.58 8.90 -3.74
C ILE A 58 4.92 9.02 -5.23
N MET A 59 5.36 10.21 -5.68
CA MET A 59 5.76 10.47 -7.07
C MET A 59 7.00 11.35 -7.05
N ASP A 60 8.15 10.70 -6.85
CA ASP A 60 9.43 11.39 -6.90
C ASP A 60 9.90 11.56 -8.34
N TYR A 61 10.53 12.69 -8.64
CA TYR A 61 11.09 12.94 -9.97
C TYR A 61 12.54 12.50 -9.96
N ILE A 62 12.87 11.51 -10.78
CA ILE A 62 14.26 11.10 -10.96
C ILE A 62 14.81 11.85 -12.17
N SER A 63 15.63 12.88 -11.90
CA SER A 63 16.20 13.76 -12.92
C SER A 63 17.03 13.02 -13.96
N GLU A 64 17.62 11.89 -13.57
CA GLU A 64 18.45 11.06 -14.45
C GLU A 64 17.62 10.26 -15.48
N GLU A 65 16.34 10.02 -15.22
CA GLU A 65 15.45 9.20 -16.08
C GLU A 65 14.35 10.01 -16.77
N THR A 66 14.28 11.33 -16.53
CA THR A 66 13.21 12.22 -17.05
C THR A 66 11.80 11.71 -16.74
N GLY A 67 11.62 11.01 -15.62
CA GLY A 67 10.39 10.30 -15.28
C GLY A 67 9.99 10.46 -13.82
N HIS A 68 8.72 10.20 -13.54
CA HIS A 68 8.23 10.03 -12.17
C HIS A 68 8.32 8.55 -11.78
N VAL A 69 8.82 8.28 -10.58
CA VAL A 69 8.88 6.93 -10.02
C VAL A 69 7.90 6.78 -8.87
N LEU A 70 7.05 5.76 -8.99
CA LEU A 70 6.16 5.31 -7.92
C LEU A 70 6.83 4.16 -7.16
N PHE A 71 7.25 4.43 -5.92
CA PHE A 71 7.82 3.41 -5.05
C PHE A 71 6.72 2.61 -4.35
N MET A 72 6.38 1.44 -4.91
CA MET A 72 5.33 0.56 -4.38
C MET A 72 5.46 0.17 -2.90
N PRO A 73 6.67 -0.09 -2.35
CA PRO A 73 6.85 -0.30 -0.90
C PRO A 73 6.35 0.87 -0.05
N SER A 74 6.55 2.10 -0.52
CA SER A 74 6.09 3.30 0.16
C SER A 74 4.56 3.33 0.19
N LEU A 75 3.89 2.96 -0.90
CA LEU A 75 2.42 2.93 -0.94
C LEU A 75 1.83 1.99 0.11
N SER A 76 2.35 0.76 0.21
CA SER A 76 1.91 -0.20 1.24
C SER A 76 2.13 0.35 2.65
N LYS A 77 3.33 0.89 2.92
CA LYS A 77 3.68 1.44 4.23
C LYS A 77 2.82 2.66 4.59
N ILE A 78 2.49 3.53 3.64
CA ILE A 78 1.63 4.70 3.87
C ILE A 78 0.17 4.25 4.11
N LEU A 79 -0.33 3.28 3.35
CA LEU A 79 -1.67 2.71 3.58
C LEU A 79 -1.79 2.10 5.00
N PHE A 80 -0.76 1.39 5.46
CA PHE A 80 -0.68 0.92 6.85
C PHE A 80 -0.59 2.07 7.86
N ALA A 81 0.24 3.08 7.58
CA ALA A 81 0.45 4.19 8.51
C ALA A 81 -0.76 5.10 8.70
N THR A 82 -1.62 5.17 7.69
CA THR A 82 -2.79 6.04 7.74
C THR A 82 -3.97 5.38 8.42
N SER A 83 -3.90 4.07 8.70
CA SER A 83 -4.99 3.26 9.26
C SER A 83 -6.33 3.44 8.54
N GLN A 84 -6.33 3.97 7.31
CA GLN A 84 -7.54 4.18 6.50
C GLN A 84 -7.91 2.92 5.71
N TYR A 85 -7.58 1.76 6.27
CA TYR A 85 -7.97 0.49 5.69
C TYR A 85 -9.46 0.25 5.94
N PRO A 86 -10.19 -0.34 4.97
CA PRO A 86 -11.46 -0.96 5.29
C PRO A 86 -11.27 -2.03 6.36
N ASP A 87 -12.28 -2.25 7.20
CA ASP A 87 -12.29 -3.40 8.10
C ASP A 87 -12.35 -4.68 7.24
N LEU A 88 -11.27 -5.46 7.24
CA LEU A 88 -11.12 -6.67 6.42
C LEU A 88 -11.29 -7.93 7.28
N GLU A 89 -11.97 -8.94 6.74
CA GLU A 89 -11.95 -10.30 7.29
C GLU A 89 -10.65 -11.04 6.93
N ASP A 90 -10.33 -12.13 7.64
CA ASP A 90 -9.08 -12.90 7.50
C ASP A 90 -8.79 -13.41 6.07
N ASP A 91 -9.81 -13.57 5.23
CA ASP A 91 -9.72 -14.04 3.85
C ASP A 91 -9.90 -12.92 2.81
N GLN A 92 -9.94 -11.67 3.26
CA GLN A 92 -10.11 -10.48 2.44
C GLN A 92 -8.81 -9.69 2.28
N ALA A 93 -8.72 -8.95 1.19
CA ALA A 93 -7.64 -8.01 0.92
C ALA A 93 -8.18 -6.76 0.23
N PHE A 94 -7.63 -5.59 0.58
CA PHE A 94 -7.84 -4.37 -0.20
C PHE A 94 -6.89 -4.35 -1.40
N ILE A 95 -7.44 -4.08 -2.59
CA ILE A 95 -6.66 -3.92 -3.83
C ILE A 95 -6.75 -2.49 -4.35
N PRO A 96 -5.63 -1.76 -4.42
CA PRO A 96 -5.57 -0.52 -5.17
C PRO A 96 -5.85 -0.78 -6.65
N VAL A 97 -6.85 -0.11 -7.20
CA VAL A 97 -7.26 -0.15 -8.62
C VAL A 97 -6.71 1.04 -9.39
N ALA A 98 -6.70 2.22 -8.76
CA ALA A 98 -6.15 3.42 -9.38
C ALA A 98 -5.43 4.31 -8.35
N LEU A 99 -4.40 5.01 -8.82
CA LEU A 99 -3.79 6.13 -8.11
C LEU A 99 -4.04 7.40 -8.92
N ILE A 100 -4.66 8.39 -8.27
CA ILE A 100 -4.85 9.72 -8.82
C ILE A 100 -3.93 10.67 -8.06
N VAL A 101 -2.90 11.16 -8.74
CA VAL A 101 -1.91 12.05 -8.14
C VAL A 101 -2.31 13.50 -8.43
N ARG A 102 -2.54 14.27 -7.37
CA ARG A 102 -2.73 15.72 -7.41
C ARG A 102 -1.47 16.40 -6.87
N ASN A 103 -1.44 17.73 -6.87
CA ASN A 103 -0.24 18.48 -6.47
C ASN A 103 0.23 18.11 -5.06
N GLU A 104 -0.67 18.13 -4.08
CA GLU A 104 -0.34 17.89 -2.66
C GLU A 104 -0.89 16.58 -2.11
N GLU A 105 -1.77 15.91 -2.84
CA GLU A 105 -2.51 14.74 -2.39
C GLU A 105 -2.43 13.61 -3.42
N VAL A 106 -2.61 12.39 -2.94
CA VAL A 106 -2.80 11.19 -3.73
C VAL A 106 -4.09 10.54 -3.26
N GLU A 107 -4.97 10.26 -4.21
CA GLU A 107 -6.19 9.48 -3.99
C GLU A 107 -5.96 8.06 -4.52
N ILE A 108 -6.18 7.08 -3.65
CA ILE A 108 -6.11 5.66 -3.97
C ILE A 108 -7.55 5.16 -4.04
N LEU A 109 -7.96 4.73 -5.22
CA LEU A 109 -9.23 4.04 -5.42
C LEU A 109 -8.96 2.54 -5.38
N GLY A 110 -9.81 1.78 -4.72
CA GLY A 110 -9.68 0.34 -4.68
C GLY A 110 -10.94 -0.39 -4.26
N ASN A 111 -10.87 -1.71 -4.30
CA ASN A 111 -11.95 -2.60 -3.88
C ASN A 111 -11.43 -3.58 -2.84
N VAL A 112 -12.37 -4.18 -2.09
CA VAL A 112 -12.08 -5.37 -1.31
C VAL A 112 -12.26 -6.59 -2.21
N ILE A 113 -11.35 -7.55 -2.08
CA ILE A 113 -11.47 -8.88 -2.66
C ILE A 113 -11.46 -9.94 -1.57
N GLN A 114 -12.11 -11.06 -1.81
CA GLN A 114 -12.06 -12.25 -0.97
C GLN A 114 -11.47 -13.40 -1.77
N MET A 115 -10.50 -14.11 -1.19
CA MET A 115 -9.94 -15.32 -1.80
C MET A 115 -10.92 -16.48 -1.65
N ILE A 116 -11.36 -17.06 -2.77
CA ILE A 116 -12.26 -18.21 -2.74
C ILE A 116 -11.41 -19.47 -2.57
N LYS A 117 -11.59 -20.17 -1.45
CA LYS A 117 -10.98 -21.47 -1.23
C LYS A 117 -11.68 -22.51 -2.11
N GLU A 118 -11.00 -22.97 -3.16
CA GLU A 118 -11.46 -24.13 -3.91
C GLU A 118 -11.44 -25.36 -3.00
N LYS A 119 -12.54 -26.13 -3.03
CA LYS A 119 -12.71 -27.35 -2.23
C LYS A 119 -12.00 -28.53 -2.86
#